data_AF-A0A9N8KS21-F1
#
_entry.id   AF-A0A9N8KS21-F1
#
_cell.length_a   1.000
_cell.length_b   1.000
_cell.length_c   1.000
_cell.angle_alpha   90.00
_cell.angle_beta   90.00
_cell.angle_gamma   90.00
#
_symmetry.space_group_name_H-M   'P 1'
#
loop_
_entity.id
_entity.type
_entity.pdbx_description
1 polymer ?
#
loop_
_entity_poly.entity_id
_entity_poly.type
_entity_poly.pdbx_seq_one_letter_code
_entity_poly.pdbx_strand_id
1 'polypeptide(L)'
;MKNLSKPTLAHFPIEDLNPTEWQAEHERVRAALGDEAYLTLRESEIKEKMDSIIELINTGQWQLPPITGSQQPDRIGIANREFRVGAAQGVPEAITNAMFAMVDGDERENYEIPEEWLEFEISEEEIDREDKQAYVNWAQRQEEQRLKVLNGKFSVRDIGMGCLSPGKEEAGVDETGG
;
A
#
# COMPACT_ATOMS: atom_id res chain seq x y z
N MET A 1 -26.95 6.63 -24.28
CA MET A 1 -25.55 6.18 -24.15
C MET A 1 -24.79 7.34 -23.50
N LYS A 2 -24.32 7.18 -22.25
CA LYS A 2 -23.49 8.21 -21.61
C LYS A 2 -22.11 8.13 -22.26
N ASN A 3 -21.64 9.21 -22.87
CA ASN A 3 -20.24 9.34 -23.26
C ASN A 3 -19.41 9.34 -21.97
N LEU A 4 -18.91 8.17 -21.57
CA LEU A 4 -17.92 8.07 -20.50
C LEU A 4 -16.62 8.59 -21.10
N SER A 5 -16.24 9.81 -20.72
CA SER A 5 -14.90 10.34 -21.01
C SER A 5 -13.87 9.34 -20.50
N LYS A 6 -12.81 9.10 -21.27
CA LYS A 6 -11.69 8.28 -20.79
C LYS A 6 -11.11 8.95 -19.54
N PRO A 7 -10.89 8.21 -18.44
CA PRO A 7 -10.20 8.76 -17.28
C PRO A 7 -8.83 9.33 -17.67
N THR A 8 -8.46 10.41 -17.01
CA THR A 8 -7.17 11.10 -17.19
C THR A 8 -6.49 11.24 -15.85
N LEU A 9 -5.17 11.14 -15.84
CA LEU A 9 -4.38 11.39 -14.62
C LEU A 9 -4.63 12.82 -14.14
N ALA A 10 -4.95 12.99 -12.86
CA ALA A 10 -5.07 14.32 -12.26
C ALA A 10 -3.74 15.08 -12.41
N HIS A 11 -3.79 16.40 -12.58
CA HIS A 11 -2.59 17.23 -12.74
C HIS A 11 -2.73 18.48 -11.89
N PHE A 12 -1.66 18.82 -11.15
CA PHE A 12 -1.63 19.96 -10.24
C PHE A 12 -0.59 20.99 -10.69
N PRO A 13 -0.86 22.30 -10.54
CA PRO A 13 0.08 23.35 -10.96
C PRO A 13 1.49 23.22 -10.36
N ILE A 14 1.62 22.62 -9.17
CA ILE A 14 2.92 22.41 -8.52
C ILE A 14 3.81 21.40 -9.25
N GLU A 15 3.24 20.54 -10.09
CA GLU A 15 3.97 19.58 -10.92
C GLU A 15 4.76 20.27 -12.04
N ASP A 16 4.31 21.43 -12.50
CA ASP A 16 4.96 22.20 -13.56
C ASP A 16 6.11 23.08 -13.04
N LEU A 17 6.25 23.21 -11.72
CA LEU A 17 7.30 24.00 -11.08
C LEU A 17 8.65 23.29 -11.16
N ASN A 18 9.71 24.03 -11.45
CA ASN A 18 11.07 23.51 -11.26
C ASN A 18 11.41 23.39 -9.74
N PRO A 19 12.51 22.71 -9.36
CA PRO A 19 12.85 22.51 -7.95
C PRO A 19 12.92 23.79 -7.11
N THR A 20 13.47 24.88 -7.66
CA THR A 20 13.59 26.17 -6.97
C THR A 20 12.22 26.84 -6.82
N GLU A 21 11.41 26.84 -7.87
CA GLU A 21 10.05 27.38 -7.84
C GLU A 21 9.16 26.61 -6.86
N TRP A 22 9.30 25.29 -6.82
CA TRP A 22 8.61 24.46 -5.83
C TRP A 22 9.01 24.82 -4.41
N GLN A 23 10.30 24.97 -4.12
CA GLN A 23 10.75 25.32 -2.77
C GLN A 23 10.18 26.67 -2.34
N ALA A 24 10.21 27.66 -3.22
CA ALA A 24 9.63 28.98 -2.96
C ALA A 24 8.12 28.91 -2.74
N GLU A 25 7.39 28.14 -3.55
CA GLU A 25 5.94 27.96 -3.41
C GLU A 25 5.59 27.19 -2.13
N HIS A 26 6.35 26.16 -1.78
CA HIS A 26 6.23 25.40 -0.55
C HIS A 26 6.32 26.32 0.67
N GLU A 27 7.40 27.09 0.78
CA GLU A 27 7.62 28.02 1.88
C GLU A 27 6.53 29.09 1.95
N ARG A 28 6.19 29.70 0.81
CA ARG A 28 5.18 30.75 0.70
C ARG A 28 3.80 30.27 1.13
N VAL A 29 3.34 29.12 0.62
CA VAL A 29 2.00 28.59 0.91
C VAL A 29 1.93 28.08 2.35
N ARG A 30 2.97 27.40 2.83
CA ARG A 30 3.04 26.95 4.23
C ARG A 30 2.99 28.13 5.20
N ALA A 31 3.75 29.20 4.94
CA ALA A 31 3.71 30.41 5.75
C ALA A 31 2.34 31.12 5.72
N ALA A 32 1.63 31.06 4.59
CA ALA A 32 0.32 31.69 4.44
C ALA A 32 -0.82 30.90 5.12
N LEU A 33 -0.77 29.57 5.08
CA LEU A 33 -1.83 28.68 5.58
C LEU A 33 -1.61 28.20 7.01
N GLY A 34 -0.35 28.08 7.44
CA GLY A 34 0.03 27.29 8.61
C GLY A 34 0.05 25.78 8.32
N ASP A 35 0.69 25.02 9.21
CA ASP A 35 1.08 23.64 8.95
C ASP A 35 -0.11 22.69 8.72
N GLU A 36 -1.16 22.76 9.53
CA GLU A 36 -2.33 21.86 9.40
C GLU A 36 -3.12 22.07 8.11
N ALA A 37 -3.35 23.33 7.73
CA ALA A 37 -4.06 23.66 6.48
C ALA A 37 -3.19 23.36 5.25
N TYR A 38 -1.87 23.55 5.36
CA TYR A 38 -0.91 23.14 4.34
C TYR A 38 -0.90 21.62 4.15
N LEU A 39 -0.88 20.85 5.24
CA LEU A 39 -0.95 19.39 5.20
C LEU A 39 -2.25 18.91 4.54
N THR A 40 -3.38 19.45 4.99
CA THR A 40 -4.71 19.11 4.41
C THR A 40 -4.74 19.35 2.91
N LEU A 41 -4.19 20.48 2.45
CA LEU A 41 -4.08 20.79 1.01
C LEU A 41 -3.26 19.72 0.30
N ARG A 42 -2.02 19.45 0.74
CA ARG A 42 -1.13 18.51 0.06
C ARG A 42 -1.62 17.07 0.10
N GLU A 43 -2.19 16.62 1.21
CA GLU A 43 -2.80 15.30 1.35
C GLU A 43 -3.98 15.14 0.39
N SER A 44 -4.79 16.18 0.19
CA SER A 44 -5.89 16.14 -0.77
C SER A 44 -5.42 16.02 -2.22
N GLU A 45 -4.38 16.77 -2.62
CA GLU A 45 -3.76 16.68 -3.95
C GLU A 45 -3.18 15.28 -4.21
N ILE A 46 -2.46 14.73 -3.21
CA ILE A 46 -1.91 13.36 -3.25
C ILE A 46 -3.03 12.33 -3.40
N LYS A 47 -4.09 12.45 -2.61
CA LYS A 47 -5.22 11.54 -2.65
C LYS A 47 -5.91 11.55 -4.02
N GLU A 48 -6.21 12.73 -4.56
CA GLU A 48 -6.87 12.86 -5.87
C GLU A 48 -5.99 12.30 -6.99
N LYS A 49 -4.67 12.51 -6.92
CA LYS A 49 -3.73 11.87 -7.85
C LYS A 49 -3.79 10.35 -7.76
N MET A 50 -3.70 9.78 -6.56
CA MET A 50 -3.78 8.32 -6.35
C MET A 50 -5.11 7.74 -6.84
N ASP A 51 -6.23 8.40 -6.54
CA ASP A 51 -7.56 7.97 -6.98
C ASP A 51 -7.64 7.93 -8.52
N SER A 52 -7.06 8.92 -9.21
CA SER A 52 -6.99 8.91 -10.68
C SER A 52 -6.10 7.80 -11.26
N ILE A 53 -5.02 7.43 -10.56
CA ILE A 53 -4.18 6.26 -10.92
C ILE A 53 -4.98 4.97 -10.79
N ILE A 54 -5.72 4.81 -9.68
CA ILE A 54 -6.57 3.64 -9.43
C ILE A 54 -7.65 3.52 -10.53
N GLU A 55 -8.23 4.63 -10.97
CA GLU A 55 -9.21 4.63 -12.07
C GLU A 55 -8.59 4.19 -13.40
N LEU A 56 -7.37 4.63 -13.71
CA LEU A 56 -6.63 4.18 -14.90
C LEU A 56 -6.31 2.68 -14.84
N ILE A 57 -5.96 2.15 -13.66
CA ILE A 57 -5.73 0.71 -13.44
C ILE A 57 -7.04 -0.07 -13.66
N ASN A 58 -8.13 0.37 -13.01
CA ASN A 58 -9.43 -0.30 -13.08
C ASN A 58 -10.03 -0.30 -14.49
N THR A 59 -9.76 0.73 -15.29
CA THR A 59 -10.19 0.80 -16.70
C THR A 59 -9.25 0.08 -17.67
N GLY A 60 -8.17 -0.54 -17.17
CA GLY A 60 -7.17 -1.24 -17.98
C GLY A 60 -6.31 -0.31 -18.83
N GLN A 61 -6.40 1.01 -18.63
CA GLN A 61 -5.53 1.99 -19.29
C GLN A 61 -4.11 1.98 -18.72
N TRP A 62 -3.95 1.49 -17.49
CA TRP A 62 -2.66 1.24 -16.87
C TRP A 62 -2.59 -0.23 -16.41
N GLN A 63 -1.59 -0.96 -16.92
CA GLN A 63 -1.29 -2.32 -16.46
C GLN A 63 -0.18 -2.29 -15.40
N LEU A 64 -0.47 -2.90 -14.25
CA LEU A 64 0.54 -3.17 -13.24
C LEU A 64 1.56 -4.20 -13.78
N PRO A 65 2.83 -4.16 -13.33
CA PRO A 65 3.78 -5.21 -13.66
C PRO A 65 3.21 -6.58 -13.25
N PRO A 66 3.50 -7.65 -14.02
CA PRO A 66 3.02 -8.97 -13.67
C PRO A 66 3.57 -9.36 -12.29
N ILE A 67 2.68 -9.83 -11.42
CA ILE A 67 3.07 -10.41 -10.13
C ILE A 67 3.81 -11.71 -10.44
N THR A 68 5.13 -11.73 -10.23
CA THR A 68 5.92 -12.96 -10.32
C THR A 68 5.60 -13.82 -9.10
N GLY A 69 4.94 -14.95 -9.33
CA GLY A 69 4.24 -15.75 -8.32
C GLY A 69 5.10 -16.55 -7.33
N SER A 70 6.09 -15.93 -6.68
CA SER A 70 6.85 -16.59 -5.60
C SER A 70 6.37 -16.24 -4.19
N GLN A 71 5.23 -15.57 -4.04
CA GLN A 71 4.65 -15.26 -2.73
C GLN A 71 3.38 -16.10 -2.55
N GLN A 72 3.56 -17.38 -2.23
CA GLN A 72 2.49 -18.06 -1.52
C GLN A 72 2.28 -17.33 -0.19
N PRO A 73 1.04 -17.03 0.20
CA PRO A 73 0.78 -16.40 1.49
C PRO A 73 1.24 -17.36 2.60
N ASP A 74 1.65 -16.81 3.73
CA ASP A 74 1.99 -17.54 4.95
C ASP A 74 0.75 -17.81 5.83
N ARG A 75 -0.42 -17.28 5.43
CA ARG A 75 -1.70 -17.41 6.13
C ARG A 75 -2.86 -17.61 5.18
N ILE A 76 -3.92 -18.21 5.70
CA ILE A 76 -5.16 -18.39 4.97
C ILE A 76 -6.37 -18.25 5.92
N GLY A 77 -7.41 -17.57 5.46
CA GLY A 77 -8.66 -17.41 6.19
C GLY A 77 -9.69 -18.47 5.80
N ILE A 78 -10.20 -19.23 6.77
CA ILE A 78 -11.23 -20.27 6.58
C ILE A 78 -12.29 -20.10 7.67
N ALA A 79 -13.56 -19.91 7.29
CA ALA A 79 -14.69 -19.78 8.22
C ALA A 79 -14.46 -18.76 9.37
N ASN A 80 -13.97 -17.56 9.03
CA ASN A 80 -13.60 -16.48 9.97
C ASN A 80 -12.45 -16.81 10.94
N ARG A 81 -11.67 -17.85 10.66
CA ARG A 81 -10.48 -18.24 11.44
C ARG A 81 -9.25 -18.15 10.54
N GLU A 82 -8.10 -17.81 11.11
CA GLU A 82 -6.84 -17.74 10.38
C GLU A 82 -5.94 -18.92 10.69
N PHE A 83 -5.34 -19.50 9.66
CA PHE A 83 -4.41 -20.62 9.78
C PHE A 83 -3.08 -20.28 9.12
N ARG A 84 -1.98 -20.74 9.74
CA ARG A 84 -0.66 -20.70 9.11
C ARG A 84 -0.61 -21.69 7.96
N VAL A 85 0.10 -21.35 6.90
CA VAL A 85 0.33 -22.23 5.74
C VAL A 85 1.79 -22.21 5.30
N GLY A 86 2.21 -23.32 4.69
CA GLY A 86 3.54 -23.48 4.12
C GLY A 86 4.57 -24.08 5.09
N ALA A 87 5.53 -24.78 4.51
CA ALA A 87 6.59 -25.47 5.25
C ALA A 87 7.45 -24.51 6.09
N ALA A 88 7.59 -23.24 5.68
CA ALA A 88 8.29 -22.21 6.44
C ALA A 88 7.63 -21.90 7.79
N GLN A 89 6.32 -22.13 7.92
CA GLN A 89 5.56 -21.99 9.16
C GLN A 89 5.46 -23.31 9.95
N GLY A 90 6.16 -24.38 9.50
CA GLY A 90 6.09 -25.70 10.09
C GLY A 90 4.85 -26.51 9.68
N VAL A 91 4.05 -26.02 8.74
CA VAL A 91 2.82 -26.67 8.28
C VAL A 91 3.18 -27.71 7.21
N PRO A 92 2.79 -28.99 7.37
CA PRO A 92 3.00 -30.00 6.35
C PRO A 92 2.41 -29.60 4.99
N GLU A 93 3.12 -29.91 3.90
CA GLU A 93 2.70 -29.56 2.54
C GLU A 93 1.31 -30.13 2.19
N ALA A 94 1.00 -31.33 2.66
CA ALA A 94 -0.31 -31.95 2.48
C ALA A 94 -1.45 -31.14 3.13
N ILE A 95 -1.23 -30.60 4.34
CA ILE A 95 -2.21 -29.75 5.05
C ILE A 95 -2.33 -28.41 4.34
N THR A 96 -1.21 -27.80 3.98
CA THR A 96 -1.17 -26.55 3.20
C THR A 96 -1.96 -26.67 1.90
N ASN A 97 -1.73 -27.73 1.12
CA ASN A 97 -2.46 -27.97 -0.13
C ASN A 97 -3.96 -28.20 0.09
N ALA A 98 -4.33 -28.89 1.18
CA ALA A 98 -5.74 -29.11 1.51
C ALA A 98 -6.45 -27.82 1.93
N MET A 99 -5.79 -26.94 2.70
CA MET A 99 -6.31 -25.62 3.06
C MET A 99 -6.51 -24.74 1.82
N PHE A 100 -5.54 -24.70 0.90
CA PHE A 100 -5.68 -23.97 -0.37
C PHE A 100 -6.84 -24.51 -1.21
N ALA A 101 -6.96 -25.83 -1.35
CA ALA A 101 -8.06 -26.45 -2.07
C ALA A 101 -9.44 -26.10 -1.46
N MET A 102 -9.52 -25.92 -0.14
CA MET A 102 -10.75 -25.51 0.54
C MET A 102 -11.13 -24.05 0.23
N VAL A 103 -10.16 -23.15 0.14
CA VAL A 103 -10.41 -21.73 -0.18
C VAL A 103 -10.76 -21.51 -1.65
N ASP A 104 -10.21 -22.35 -2.53
CA ASP A 104 -10.53 -22.35 -3.96
C ASP A 104 -11.90 -22.99 -4.28
N GLY A 105 -12.51 -23.68 -3.31
CA GLY A 105 -13.86 -24.26 -3.41
C GLY A 105 -14.98 -23.22 -3.27
N ASP A 106 -16.13 -23.49 -3.90
CA ASP A 106 -17.28 -22.57 -4.02
C ASP A 106 -18.16 -22.47 -2.73
N GLU A 107 -17.88 -23.23 -1.67
CA GLU A 107 -18.78 -23.40 -0.50
C GLU A 107 -18.16 -22.99 0.85
N ARG A 108 -17.56 -21.79 0.93
CA ARG A 108 -16.77 -21.30 2.08
C ARG A 108 -17.49 -21.24 3.45
N GLU A 109 -18.81 -21.40 3.53
CA GLU A 109 -19.59 -21.11 4.74
C GLU A 109 -19.97 -22.34 5.60
N ASN A 110 -19.73 -23.59 5.16
CA ASN A 110 -20.20 -24.79 5.85
C ASN A 110 -19.15 -25.91 6.01
N TYR A 111 -17.85 -25.58 5.98
CA TYR A 111 -16.81 -26.59 6.15
C TYR A 111 -16.53 -26.88 7.63
N GLU A 112 -16.59 -28.17 7.97
CA GLU A 112 -16.06 -28.69 9.23
C GLU A 112 -14.53 -28.68 9.15
N ILE A 113 -13.90 -27.87 10.00
CA ILE A 113 -12.43 -27.74 10.03
C ILE A 113 -11.86 -29.00 10.69
N PRO A 114 -10.97 -29.74 10.01
CA PRO A 114 -10.34 -30.93 10.59
C PRO A 114 -9.58 -30.60 11.87
N GLU A 115 -9.64 -31.48 12.87
CA GLU A 115 -8.98 -31.25 14.18
C GLU A 115 -7.47 -31.07 14.03
N GLU A 116 -6.84 -31.75 13.08
CA GLU A 116 -5.41 -31.64 12.83
C GLU A 116 -4.99 -30.26 12.27
N TRP A 117 -5.92 -29.43 11.82
CA TRP A 117 -5.63 -28.06 11.38
C TRP A 117 -5.61 -27.07 12.53
N LEU A 118 -6.25 -27.40 13.65
CA LEU A 118 -6.36 -26.54 14.82
C LEU A 118 -4.99 -26.24 15.45
N GLU A 119 -4.00 -27.12 15.26
CA GLU A 119 -2.62 -26.87 15.70
C GLU A 119 -1.99 -25.67 14.99
N PHE A 120 -2.47 -25.33 13.79
CA PHE A 120 -1.98 -24.23 12.96
C PHE A 120 -2.88 -23.01 12.98
N GLU A 121 -3.96 -23.03 13.76
CA GLU A 121 -4.82 -21.88 13.97
C GLU A 121 -4.07 -20.78 14.71
N ILE A 122 -4.22 -19.56 14.21
CA ILE A 122 -3.69 -18.37 14.86
C ILE A 122 -4.70 -17.94 15.93
N SER A 123 -4.26 -17.92 17.18
CA SER A 123 -5.10 -17.48 18.31
C SER A 123 -5.58 -16.04 18.13
N GLU A 124 -6.78 -15.74 18.63
CA GLU A 124 -7.31 -14.37 18.64
C GLU A 124 -6.34 -13.40 19.32
N GLU A 125 -5.67 -13.78 20.42
CA GLU A 125 -4.69 -12.92 21.09
C GLU A 125 -3.46 -12.59 20.22
N GLU A 126 -3.05 -13.52 19.37
CA GLU A 126 -1.96 -13.29 18.41
C GLU A 126 -2.40 -12.32 17.32
N ILE A 127 -3.59 -12.52 16.73
CA ILE A 127 -4.17 -11.60 15.74
C ILE A 127 -4.29 -10.20 16.33
N ASP A 128 -4.87 -10.08 17.53
CA ASP A 128 -5.05 -8.81 18.24
C ASP A 128 -3.73 -8.06 18.46
N ARG A 129 -2.69 -8.79 18.82
CA ARG A 129 -1.35 -8.22 19.07
C ARG A 129 -0.74 -7.70 17.77
N GLU A 130 -0.88 -8.46 16.68
CA GLU A 130 -0.37 -8.09 15.38
C GLU A 130 -1.14 -6.91 14.78
N ASP A 131 -2.45 -6.86 14.92
CA ASP A 131 -3.28 -5.74 14.50
C ASP A 131 -2.93 -4.46 15.27
N LYS A 132 -2.71 -4.55 16.58
CA LYS A 132 -2.22 -3.42 17.38
C LYS A 132 -0.86 -2.95 16.89
N GLN A 133 0.05 -3.86 16.59
CA GLN A 133 1.37 -3.52 16.07
C GLN A 133 1.28 -2.91 14.65
N ALA A 134 0.44 -3.46 13.79
CA ALA A 134 0.19 -2.97 12.45
C ALA A 134 -0.40 -1.56 12.50
N TYR A 135 -1.34 -1.30 13.41
CA TYR A 135 -1.90 0.02 13.67
C TYR A 135 -0.83 1.02 14.13
N VAL A 136 0.03 0.65 15.08
CA VAL A 136 1.15 1.51 15.54
C VAL A 136 2.10 1.81 14.39
N ASN A 137 2.49 0.79 13.62
CA ASN A 137 3.38 0.96 12.46
C ASN A 137 2.73 1.84 11.39
N TRP A 138 1.44 1.66 11.14
CA TRP A 138 0.67 2.49 10.21
C TRP A 138 0.64 3.94 10.68
N ALA A 139 0.31 4.19 11.95
CA ALA A 139 0.25 5.52 12.53
C ALA A 139 1.63 6.22 12.47
N GLN A 140 2.71 5.50 12.77
CA GLN A 140 4.07 6.00 12.63
C GLN A 140 4.38 6.38 11.17
N ARG A 141 4.06 5.52 10.21
CA ARG A 141 4.26 5.81 8.78
C ARG A 141 3.45 7.03 8.33
N GLN A 142 2.23 7.22 8.84
CA GLN A 142 1.42 8.41 8.55
C GLN A 142 2.12 9.67 9.06
N GLU A 143 2.65 9.64 10.29
CA GLU A 143 3.38 10.78 10.85
C GLU A 143 4.67 11.08 10.08
N GLU A 144 5.44 10.05 9.73
CA GLU A 144 6.64 10.21 8.90
C GLU A 144 6.31 10.82 7.54
N GLN A 145 5.20 10.43 6.92
CA GLN A 145 4.72 11.02 5.67
C GLN A 145 4.32 12.49 5.85
N ARG A 146 3.57 12.82 6.90
CA ARG A 146 3.21 14.22 7.24
C ARG A 146 4.46 15.08 7.40
N LEU A 147 5.48 14.59 8.10
CA LEU A 147 6.76 15.28 8.24
C LEU A 147 7.49 15.44 6.90
N LYS A 148 7.46 14.45 6.01
CA LYS A 148 8.02 14.59 4.66
C LYS A 148 7.32 15.67 3.86
N VAL A 149 5.99 15.76 3.94
CA VAL A 149 5.20 16.82 3.29
C VAL A 149 5.53 18.19 3.85
N LEU A 150 5.59 18.34 5.18
CA LEU A 150 5.94 19.60 5.85
C LEU A 150 7.34 20.08 5.53
N ASN A 151 8.28 19.16 5.31
CA ASN A 151 9.66 19.47 4.96
C ASN A 151 9.88 19.60 3.44
N GLY A 152 8.82 19.57 2.64
CA GLY A 152 8.90 19.70 1.17
C GLY A 152 9.56 18.51 0.47
N LYS A 153 9.75 17.38 1.17
CA LYS A 153 10.39 16.14 0.68
C LYS A 153 9.40 15.17 0.03
N PHE A 154 8.10 15.41 0.17
CA PHE A 154 7.05 14.60 -0.46
C PHE A 154 5.89 15.48 -0.89
N SER A 155 5.42 15.28 -2.11
CA SER A 155 4.32 16.01 -2.72
C SER A 155 3.71 15.20 -3.88
N VAL A 156 2.67 15.73 -4.50
CA VAL A 156 2.09 15.11 -5.70
C VAL A 156 3.08 15.01 -6.88
N ARG A 157 4.15 15.82 -6.89
CA ARG A 157 5.24 15.80 -7.89
C ARG A 157 5.99 14.47 -7.89
N ASP A 158 5.97 13.77 -6.76
CA ASP A 158 6.64 12.49 -6.56
C ASP A 158 5.76 11.29 -6.95
N ILE A 159 4.51 11.54 -7.36
CA ILE A 159 3.50 10.53 -7.69
C ILE A 159 3.25 10.55 -9.20
N GLY A 160 3.66 9.48 -9.88
CA GLY A 160 3.51 9.36 -11.34
C GLY A 160 3.90 7.99 -11.87
N MET A 161 4.07 7.87 -13.19
CA MET A 161 4.28 6.56 -13.85
C MET A 161 5.46 5.73 -13.35
N GLY A 162 6.44 6.34 -12.68
CA GLY A 162 7.59 5.67 -12.07
C GLY A 162 7.39 5.16 -10.63
N CYS A 163 6.30 5.53 -9.94
CA CYS A 163 6.12 5.17 -8.52
C CYS A 163 5.75 3.70 -8.29
N LEU A 164 5.38 2.97 -9.35
CA LEU A 164 5.03 1.54 -9.31
C LEU A 164 6.16 0.64 -9.83
N SER A 165 7.34 1.21 -10.12
CA SER A 165 8.52 0.44 -10.51
C SER A 165 9.25 -0.04 -9.25
N PRO A 166 9.43 -1.36 -9.05
CA PRO A 166 10.32 -1.87 -8.01
C PRO A 166 11.76 -1.53 -8.43
N GLY A 167 12.29 -0.39 -7.97
CA GLY A 167 13.61 0.06 -8.39
C GLY A 167 14.05 1.47 -8.00
N LYS A 168 13.27 2.21 -7.21
CA LYS A 168 13.79 3.40 -6.52
C LYS A 168 13.66 3.22 -5.01
N GLU A 169 14.29 2.16 -4.50
CA GLU A 169 14.97 2.31 -3.23
C GLU A 169 16.08 3.33 -3.42
N GLU A 170 16.15 4.25 -2.49
CA GLU A 170 17.03 5.41 -2.46
C GLU A 170 18.46 4.98 -2.82
N ALA A 171 18.98 5.51 -3.92
CA ALA A 171 20.42 5.61 -4.12
C ALA A 171 20.93 6.52 -3.00
N GLY A 172 21.24 5.91 -1.86
CA GLY A 172 22.04 6.52 -0.81
C GLY A 172 23.27 7.08 -1.48
N VAL A 173 23.39 8.40 -1.41
CA VAL A 173 24.60 9.11 -1.83
C VAL A 173 25.72 8.58 -0.95
N ASP A 174 26.57 7.77 -1.57
CA ASP A 174 27.89 7.40 -1.09
C ASP A 174 28.73 8.69 -1.08
N GLU A 175 28.77 9.38 0.05
CA GLU A 175 29.81 10.38 0.31
C GLU A 175 31.04 9.66 0.88
N THR A 176 31.85 9.13 -0.04
CA THR A 176 33.27 8.89 0.21
C THR A 176 34.12 9.84 -0.63
N GLY A 177 34.95 10.64 0.04
CA GLY A 177 36.23 11.10 -0.48
C GLY A 177 36.32 12.56 -0.91
N GLY A 178 36.88 13.38 -0.02
CA GLY A 178 37.42 14.72 -0.30
C GLY A 178 38.09 15.32 0.92
#